data_AF-A0A840L216-F1
#
_entry.id   AF-A0A840L216-F1
#
_cell.length_a   1.000
_cell.length_b   1.000
_cell.length_c   1.000
_cell.angle_alpha   90.00
_cell.angle_beta   90.00
_cell.angle_gamma   90.00
#
_symmetry.space_group_name_H-M   'P 1'
#
loop_
_entity.id
_entity.type
_entity.pdbx_description
1 polymer ?
#
loop_
_entity_poly.entity_id
_entity_poly.type
_entity_poly.pdbx_seq_one_letter_code
_entity_poly.pdbx_strand_id
1 'polypeptide(L)'
;MPRPAAWLLALGLVLGQAPVFAGELEQAQKLWLAGQRPQALGLLEQSLAKTPNDLKLRFALGVMRMEQGELKQAQAIFTQLSQDFPDLADPYNNLAVIHASQGELDLAQAALNQALSLQADHAQALENLADLLLRQAEKAYQRALKAQATPSANTSTKLRLTQSLLREMDARRP
;
A
#
# COMPACT_ATOMS: atom_id res chain seq x y z
N MET A 1 51.28 -30.12 45.09
CA MET A 1 49.87 -30.32 45.54
C MET A 1 48.96 -29.61 44.54
N PRO A 2 47.72 -30.11 44.31
CA PRO A 2 47.28 -30.99 43.22
C PRO A 2 46.76 -30.29 41.94
N ARG A 3 46.63 -31.07 40.85
CA ARG A 3 45.96 -30.79 39.54
C ARG A 3 44.43 -31.06 39.65
N PRO A 4 43.62 -31.08 38.56
CA PRO A 4 43.28 -30.09 37.51
C PRO A 4 41.75 -29.88 37.41
N ALA A 5 41.26 -29.01 36.51
CA ALA A 5 39.90 -29.15 35.96
C ALA A 5 39.85 -28.66 34.50
N ALA A 6 39.73 -29.62 33.59
CA ALA A 6 39.26 -29.40 32.23
C ALA A 6 37.74 -29.21 32.25
N TRP A 7 37.22 -28.28 31.45
CA TRP A 7 35.89 -28.45 30.88
C TRP A 7 35.93 -28.17 29.37
N LEU A 8 35.47 -29.20 28.67
CA LEU A 8 35.27 -29.32 27.24
C LEU A 8 34.21 -28.34 26.72
N LEU A 9 34.44 -27.89 25.49
CA LEU A 9 33.47 -27.71 24.40
C LEU A 9 31.99 -27.46 24.77
N ALA A 10 31.49 -26.29 24.38
CA ALA A 10 30.21 -26.20 23.70
C ALA A 10 30.41 -25.36 22.43
N LEU A 11 30.65 -26.06 21.33
CA LEU A 11 30.52 -25.54 19.98
C LEU A 11 29.03 -25.20 19.80
N GLY A 12 28.65 -23.96 20.09
CA GLY A 12 27.35 -23.44 19.71
C GLY A 12 27.34 -23.31 18.20
N LEU A 13 26.88 -24.36 17.51
CA LEU A 13 26.41 -24.28 16.14
C LEU A 13 25.33 -23.18 16.08
N VAL A 14 25.74 -21.94 15.80
CA VAL A 14 24.85 -20.96 15.20
C VAL A 14 24.68 -21.46 13.76
N LEU A 15 23.79 -22.44 13.61
CA LEU A 15 23.19 -22.73 12.33
C LEU A 15 22.68 -21.39 11.83
N GLY A 16 23.25 -20.92 10.72
CA GLY A 16 22.68 -19.87 9.90
C GLY A 16 21.31 -20.35 9.45
N GLN A 17 20.30 -20.14 10.28
CA GLN A 17 18.91 -20.17 9.88
C GLN A 17 18.80 -19.04 8.87
N ALA A 18 18.66 -19.38 7.60
CA ALA A 18 18.00 -18.48 6.67
C ALA A 18 16.73 -17.98 7.37
N PRO A 19 16.41 -16.68 7.30
CA PRO A 19 15.32 -16.13 8.10
C PRO A 19 14.03 -16.91 7.79
N VAL A 20 13.55 -17.68 8.76
CA VAL A 20 12.35 -18.54 8.70
C VAL A 20 11.13 -17.74 8.19
N PHE A 21 11.16 -16.42 8.39
CA PHE A 21 10.18 -15.42 7.99
C PHE A 21 9.94 -15.32 6.47
N ALA A 22 10.88 -15.72 5.62
CA ALA A 22 10.66 -15.73 4.17
C ALA A 22 9.52 -16.70 3.76
N GLY A 23 9.37 -17.81 4.49
CA GLY A 23 8.29 -18.78 4.24
C GLY A 23 6.92 -18.34 4.79
N GLU A 24 6.91 -17.51 5.84
CA GLU A 24 5.68 -17.06 6.50
C GLU A 24 4.89 -16.09 5.61
N LEU A 25 5.58 -15.20 4.88
CA LEU A 25 4.93 -14.33 3.89
C LEU A 25 4.30 -15.15 2.76
N GLU A 26 5.03 -16.11 2.20
CA GLU A 26 4.52 -16.97 1.13
C GLU A 26 3.30 -17.77 1.60
N GLN A 27 3.34 -18.29 2.82
CA GLN A 27 2.22 -19.02 3.42
C GLN A 27 1.01 -18.10 3.65
N ALA A 28 1.22 -16.88 4.16
CA ALA A 28 0.14 -15.91 4.33
C ALA A 28 -0.51 -15.55 2.99
N GLN A 29 0.28 -15.36 1.93
CA GLN A 29 -0.23 -15.12 0.58
C GLN A 29 -1.02 -16.31 0.05
N LYS A 30 -0.56 -17.55 0.25
CA LYS A 30 -1.31 -18.75 -0.13
C LYS A 30 -2.66 -18.84 0.59
N LEU A 31 -2.67 -18.58 1.90
CA LEU A 31 -3.91 -18.55 2.69
C LEU A 31 -4.86 -17.45 2.20
N TRP A 32 -4.32 -16.28 1.87
CA TRP A 32 -5.08 -15.15 1.34
C TRP A 32 -5.78 -15.52 0.02
N LEU A 33 -5.03 -16.07 -0.94
CA LEU A 33 -5.54 -16.51 -2.23
C LEU A 33 -6.54 -17.67 -2.10
N ALA A 34 -6.40 -18.51 -1.07
CA ALA A 34 -7.36 -19.57 -0.75
C ALA A 34 -8.63 -19.05 -0.05
N GLY A 35 -8.81 -17.73 0.11
CA GLY A 35 -9.95 -17.13 0.79
C GLY A 35 -9.90 -17.23 2.31
N GLN A 36 -8.84 -17.81 2.88
CA GLN A 36 -8.63 -17.96 4.32
C GLN A 36 -8.05 -16.67 4.93
N ARG A 37 -8.70 -15.54 4.64
CA ARG A 37 -8.22 -14.19 4.99
C ARG A 37 -7.91 -13.99 6.48
N PRO A 38 -8.73 -14.47 7.44
CA PRO A 38 -8.42 -14.31 8.86
C PRO A 38 -7.13 -15.05 9.28
N GLN A 39 -6.86 -16.21 8.67
CA GLN A 39 -5.67 -17.00 8.98
C GLN A 39 -4.41 -16.37 8.40
N ALA A 40 -4.50 -15.80 7.19
CA ALA A 40 -3.41 -15.05 6.58
C ALA A 40 -3.00 -13.84 7.44
N LEU A 41 -3.98 -13.03 7.88
CA LEU A 41 -3.73 -11.88 8.76
C LEU A 41 -3.16 -12.32 10.11
N GLY A 42 -3.74 -13.34 10.73
CA GLY A 42 -3.27 -13.87 12.00
C GLY A 42 -1.83 -14.42 11.93
N LEU A 43 -1.46 -15.06 10.82
CA LEU A 43 -0.09 -15.51 10.58
C LEU A 43 0.88 -14.32 10.52
N LEU A 44 0.56 -13.29 9.72
CA LEU A 44 1.42 -12.10 9.61
C LEU A 44 1.57 -11.37 10.95
N GLU A 45 0.50 -11.26 11.75
CA GLU A 45 0.54 -10.64 13.07
C GLU A 45 1.41 -11.43 14.06
N GLN A 46 1.31 -12.75 14.05
CA GLN A 46 2.16 -13.62 14.87
C GLN A 46 3.63 -13.54 14.47
N SER A 47 3.92 -13.43 13.17
CA SER A 47 5.26 -13.22 12.66
C SER A 47 5.82 -11.87 13.10
N LEU A 48 5.04 -10.80 12.91
CA LEU A 48 5.43 -9.44 13.30
C LEU A 48 5.60 -9.27 14.80
N ALA A 49 4.91 -10.06 15.64
CA ALA A 49 5.17 -10.06 17.08
C ALA A 49 6.61 -10.51 17.43
N LYS A 50 7.24 -11.32 16.57
CA LYS A 50 8.63 -11.78 16.71
C LYS A 50 9.61 -10.89 15.97
N THR A 51 9.20 -10.33 14.83
CA THR A 51 10.01 -9.44 13.97
C THR A 51 9.28 -8.14 13.65
N PRO A 52 9.11 -7.22 14.62
CA PRO A 52 8.24 -6.05 14.46
C PRO A 52 8.64 -5.11 13.32
N ASN A 53 9.91 -5.12 12.93
CA ASN A 53 10.47 -4.22 11.92
C ASN A 53 10.61 -4.86 10.54
N ASP A 54 10.08 -6.07 10.32
CA ASP A 54 10.14 -6.71 9.00
C ASP A 54 9.28 -5.95 8.00
N LEU A 55 9.96 -5.24 7.09
CA LEU A 55 9.33 -4.41 6.08
C LEU A 55 8.36 -5.20 5.20
N LYS A 56 8.75 -6.39 4.74
CA LYS A 56 7.95 -7.18 3.79
C LYS A 56 6.65 -7.66 4.45
N LEU A 57 6.74 -8.12 5.69
CA LEU A 57 5.57 -8.56 6.46
C LEU A 57 4.63 -7.39 6.79
N ARG A 58 5.17 -6.23 7.20
CA ARG A 58 4.38 -5.01 7.43
C ARG A 58 3.68 -4.55 6.16
N PHE A 59 4.40 -4.51 5.04
CA PHE A 59 3.85 -4.10 3.76
C PHE A 59 2.72 -5.03 3.31
N ALA A 60 2.94 -6.35 3.39
CA ALA A 60 1.92 -7.34 3.06
C ALA A 60 0.68 -7.23 3.95
N LEU A 61 0.85 -7.01 5.26
CA LEU A 61 -0.25 -6.77 6.18
C LEU A 61 -1.03 -5.51 5.78
N GLY A 62 -0.34 -4.42 5.44
CA GLY A 62 -0.96 -3.17 4.96
C GLY A 62 -1.82 -3.39 3.72
N VAL A 63 -1.29 -4.09 2.71
CA VAL A 63 -2.02 -4.41 1.46
C VAL A 63 -3.25 -5.28 1.75
N MET A 64 -3.09 -6.34 2.54
CA MET A 64 -4.20 -7.23 2.90
C MET A 64 -5.30 -6.50 3.69
N ARG A 65 -4.93 -5.63 4.64
CA ARG A 65 -5.89 -4.78 5.37
C ARG A 65 -6.62 -3.82 4.42
N MET A 66 -5.92 -3.25 3.44
CA MET A 66 -6.53 -2.39 2.42
C MET A 66 -7.55 -3.15 1.57
N GLU A 67 -7.21 -4.35 1.10
CA GLU A 67 -8.11 -5.23 0.33
C GLU A 67 -9.35 -5.70 1.12
N GLN A 68 -9.30 -5.69 2.45
CA GLN A 68 -10.46 -5.95 3.32
C GLN A 68 -11.30 -4.71 3.63
N GLY A 69 -10.93 -3.55 3.07
CA GLY A 69 -11.59 -2.28 3.36
C GLY A 69 -11.24 -1.69 4.73
N GLU A 70 -10.26 -2.25 5.43
CA GLU A 70 -9.80 -1.79 6.75
C GLU A 70 -8.82 -0.62 6.61
N LEU A 71 -9.26 0.42 5.91
CA LEU A 71 -8.41 1.50 5.40
C LEU A 71 -7.66 2.26 6.51
N LYS A 72 -8.26 2.42 7.69
CA LYS A 72 -7.60 3.09 8.83
C LYS A 72 -6.37 2.32 9.32
N GLN A 73 -6.45 1.00 9.35
CA GLN A 73 -5.35 0.14 9.82
C GLN A 73 -4.24 0.09 8.77
N ALA A 74 -4.62 -0.07 7.49
CA ALA A 74 -3.69 0.01 6.37
C ALA A 74 -2.96 1.36 6.33
N GLN A 75 -3.67 2.48 6.51
CA GLN A 75 -3.09 3.81 6.53
C GLN A 75 -2.05 3.98 7.63
N ALA A 76 -2.33 3.48 8.84
CA ALA A 76 -1.38 3.51 9.95
C ALA A 76 -0.10 2.74 9.60
N ILE A 77 -0.23 1.55 9.01
CA ILE A 77 0.91 0.73 8.59
C ILE A 77 1.75 1.44 7.54
N PHE A 78 1.14 1.94 6.46
CA PHE A 78 1.89 2.62 5.39
C PHE A 78 2.49 3.96 5.83
N THR A 79 1.84 4.66 6.77
CA THR A 79 2.39 5.88 7.37
C THR A 79 3.64 5.57 8.18
N GLN A 80 3.63 4.49 8.98
CA GLN A 80 4.84 4.09 9.71
C GLN A 80 5.93 3.60 8.75
N LEU A 81 5.57 2.85 7.70
CA LEU A 81 6.54 2.41 6.69
C LEU A 81 7.18 3.58 5.95
N SER A 82 6.44 4.66 5.64
CA SER A 82 7.01 5.84 5.00
C SER A 82 7.88 6.68 5.94
N GLN A 83 7.70 6.55 7.26
CA GLN A 83 8.56 7.18 8.27
C GLN A 83 9.86 6.37 8.47
N ASP A 84 9.75 5.05 8.57
CA ASP A 84 10.89 4.16 8.81
C ASP A 84 11.75 3.97 7.55
N PHE A 85 11.12 4.03 6.36
CA PHE A 85 11.74 3.83 5.06
C PHE A 85 11.36 4.96 4.08
N PRO A 86 11.85 6.19 4.31
CA PRO A 86 11.44 7.37 3.53
C PRO A 86 11.86 7.33 2.05
N ASP A 87 12.81 6.46 1.69
CA ASP A 87 13.33 6.32 0.33
C ASP A 87 12.53 5.31 -0.52
N LEU A 88 11.47 4.72 0.02
CA LEU A 88 10.63 3.75 -0.69
C LEU A 88 9.39 4.39 -1.27
N ALA A 89 9.15 4.16 -2.56
CA ALA A 89 7.99 4.71 -3.27
C ALA A 89 6.67 3.98 -2.93
N ASP A 90 6.71 2.66 -2.72
CA ASP A 90 5.49 1.84 -2.57
C ASP A 90 4.58 2.27 -1.40
N PRO A 91 5.08 2.62 -0.19
CA PRO A 91 4.22 3.10 0.88
C PRO A 91 3.46 4.39 0.51
N TYR A 92 4.11 5.32 -0.18
CA TYR A 92 3.45 6.56 -0.64
C TYR A 92 2.39 6.27 -1.72
N ASN A 93 2.67 5.35 -2.64
CA ASN A 93 1.67 4.91 -3.63
C ASN A 93 0.42 4.31 -2.93
N ASN A 94 0.59 3.47 -1.92
CA ASN A 94 -0.55 2.90 -1.17
C ASN A 94 -1.30 3.94 -0.33
N LEU A 95 -0.59 4.89 0.31
CA LEU A 95 -1.23 6.02 0.99
C LEU A 95 -2.08 6.83 0.02
N ALA A 96 -1.61 7.04 -1.21
CA ALA A 96 -2.38 7.75 -2.22
C ALA A 96 -3.69 7.04 -2.60
N VAL A 97 -3.64 5.72 -2.76
CA VAL A 97 -4.83 4.90 -3.03
C VAL A 97 -5.84 5.05 -1.89
N ILE A 98 -5.38 5.00 -0.64
CA ILE A 98 -6.22 5.18 0.55
C ILE A 98 -6.86 6.58 0.55
N HIS A 99 -6.06 7.64 0.41
CA HIS A 99 -6.56 9.03 0.38
C HIS A 99 -7.56 9.25 -0.77
N ALA A 100 -7.28 8.70 -1.96
CA ALA A 100 -8.19 8.80 -3.10
C ALA A 100 -9.54 8.10 -2.83
N SER A 101 -9.53 6.92 -2.18
CA SER A 101 -10.74 6.21 -1.79
C SER A 101 -11.60 6.96 -0.76
N GLN A 102 -10.97 7.84 0.03
CA GLN A 102 -11.62 8.71 1.02
C GLN A 102 -12.06 10.07 0.43
N GLY A 103 -11.79 10.32 -0.86
CA GLY A 103 -12.08 11.59 -1.52
C GLY A 103 -11.07 12.71 -1.23
N GLU A 104 -9.97 12.39 -0.54
CA GLU A 104 -8.91 13.31 -0.14
C GLU A 104 -7.91 13.51 -1.29
N LEU A 105 -8.40 14.03 -2.42
CA LEU A 105 -7.66 14.05 -3.69
C LEU A 105 -6.34 14.83 -3.62
N ASP A 106 -6.26 15.87 -2.78
CA ASP A 106 -5.05 16.69 -2.64
C ASP A 106 -3.94 15.92 -1.89
N LEU A 107 -4.30 15.16 -0.85
CA LEU A 107 -3.38 14.28 -0.13
C LEU A 107 -2.92 13.10 -1.00
N ALA A 108 -3.84 12.54 -1.78
CA ALA A 108 -3.50 11.50 -2.76
C ALA A 108 -2.47 12.00 -3.78
N GLN A 109 -2.64 13.22 -4.29
CA GLN A 109 -1.70 13.79 -5.25
C GLN A 109 -0.32 14.03 -4.64
N ALA A 110 -0.27 14.57 -3.41
CA ALA A 110 0.98 14.78 -2.71
C ALA A 110 1.75 13.46 -2.50
N ALA A 111 1.04 12.39 -2.11
CA ALA A 111 1.64 11.08 -1.93
C ALA A 111 2.15 10.46 -3.24
N LEU A 112 1.41 10.59 -4.35
CA LEU A 112 1.88 10.11 -5.67
C LEU A 112 3.09 10.90 -6.16
N ASN A 113 3.08 12.22 -5.99
CA ASN A 113 4.24 13.04 -6.33
C ASN A 113 5.48 12.63 -5.52
N GLN A 114 5.31 12.29 -4.25
CA GLN A 114 6.40 11.76 -3.43
C GLN A 114 6.90 10.42 -3.96
N ALA A 115 6.01 9.47 -4.25
CA ALA A 115 6.37 8.18 -4.84
C ALA A 115 7.16 8.35 -6.15
N LEU A 116 6.70 9.24 -7.04
CA LEU A 116 7.34 9.51 -8.34
C LEU A 116 8.63 10.31 -8.22
N SER A 117 8.82 11.08 -7.15
CA SER A 117 10.10 11.74 -6.86
C SER A 117 11.19 10.74 -6.45
N LEU A 118 10.80 9.65 -5.77
CA LEU A 118 11.68 8.57 -5.36
C LEU A 118 11.94 7.59 -6.50
N GLN A 119 10.91 7.31 -7.30
CA GLN A 119 10.99 6.42 -8.45
C GLN A 119 10.13 6.95 -9.61
N ALA A 120 10.77 7.65 -10.54
CA ALA A 120 10.09 8.33 -11.64
C ALA A 120 9.39 7.37 -12.62
N ASP A 121 9.84 6.12 -12.73
CA ASP A 121 9.28 5.08 -13.60
C ASP A 121 8.33 4.11 -12.88
N HIS A 122 7.86 4.48 -11.69
CA HIS A 122 6.96 3.64 -10.89
C HIS A 122 5.58 3.51 -11.57
N ALA A 123 5.40 2.45 -12.36
CA ALA A 123 4.23 2.23 -13.21
C ALA A 123 2.89 2.40 -12.48
N GLN A 124 2.70 1.75 -11.32
CA GLN A 124 1.44 1.85 -10.57
C GLN A 124 1.15 3.26 -10.04
N ALA A 125 2.19 4.04 -9.68
CA ALA A 125 2.00 5.41 -9.22
C ALA A 125 1.64 6.35 -10.38
N LEU A 126 2.21 6.10 -11.57
CA LEU A 126 1.82 6.82 -12.80
C LEU A 126 0.36 6.53 -13.17
N GLU A 127 -0.07 5.28 -13.11
CA GLU A 127 -1.46 4.88 -13.35
C GLU A 127 -2.41 5.52 -12.31
N ASN A 128 -2.08 5.42 -11.01
CA ASN A 128 -2.86 6.03 -9.95
C ASN A 128 -2.93 7.57 -10.07
N LEU A 129 -1.87 8.23 -10.56
CA LEU A 129 -1.88 9.66 -10.82
C LEU A 129 -2.77 10.02 -12.00
N ALA A 130 -2.76 9.24 -13.08
CA ALA A 130 -3.67 9.42 -14.21
C ALA A 130 -5.14 9.29 -13.77
N ASP A 131 -5.45 8.26 -12.98
CA ASP A 131 -6.77 8.04 -12.39
C ASP A 131 -7.22 9.21 -11.51
N LEU A 132 -6.30 9.71 -10.67
CA LEU A 132 -6.55 10.85 -9.80
C LEU A 132 -6.82 12.13 -10.60
N LEU A 133 -6.06 12.38 -11.66
CA LEU A 133 -6.23 13.53 -12.53
C LEU A 133 -7.60 13.51 -13.24
N LEU A 134 -8.12 12.33 -13.61
CA LEU A 134 -9.48 12.20 -14.14
C LEU A 134 -10.55 12.61 -13.11
N ARG A 135 -10.40 12.20 -11.85
CA ARG A 135 -11.30 12.60 -10.75
C ARG A 135 -11.24 14.10 -10.48
N GLN A 136 -10.05 14.68 -10.50
CA GLN A 136 -9.86 16.13 -10.37
C GLN A 136 -10.50 16.89 -11.55
N ALA A 137 -10.33 16.39 -12.78
CA ALA A 137 -10.95 16.95 -13.97
C ALA A 137 -12.48 16.93 -13.89
N GLU A 138 -13.08 15.83 -13.42
CA GLU A 138 -14.52 15.75 -13.18
C GLU A 138 -14.99 16.87 -12.24
N LYS A 139 -14.35 16.99 -11.06
CA LYS A 139 -14.66 18.03 -10.07
C LYS A 139 -14.50 19.44 -10.64
N ALA A 140 -13.45 19.66 -11.42
CA ALA A 140 -13.19 20.95 -12.08
C ALA A 140 -14.28 21.29 -13.11
N TYR A 141 -14.68 20.34 -13.96
CA TYR A 141 -15.76 20.55 -14.93
C TYR A 141 -17.10 20.81 -14.25
N GLN A 142 -17.43 20.07 -13.18
CA GLN A 142 -18.64 20.32 -12.40
C GLN A 142 -18.65 21.73 -11.80
N ARG A 143 -17.53 22.19 -11.23
CA ARG A 143 -17.39 23.56 -10.70
C ARG A 143 -17.52 24.60 -11.81
N ALA A 144 -16.87 24.38 -12.95
CA ALA A 144 -16.92 25.29 -14.09
C ALA A 144 -18.36 25.46 -14.62
N LEU A 145 -19.14 24.38 -14.72
CA LEU A 145 -20.54 24.44 -15.14
C LEU A 145 -21.43 25.17 -14.13
N LYS A 146 -21.21 24.96 -12.82
CA LYS A 146 -21.94 25.68 -11.77
C LYS A 146 -21.63 27.18 -11.73
N ALA A 147 -20.42 27.59 -12.12
CA ALA A 147 -20.00 28.99 -12.12
C ALA A 147 -20.45 29.78 -13.36
N GLN A 148 -20.87 29.09 -14.43
CA GLN A 148 -21.32 29.73 -15.67
C GLN A 148 -22.82 30.03 -15.62
N ALA A 149 -23.22 31.25 -16.00
CA ALA A 149 -24.64 31.60 -16.15
C ALA A 149 -25.33 30.79 -17.26
N THR A 150 -24.58 30.43 -18.31
CA THR A 150 -25.00 29.53 -19.39
C THR A 150 -24.00 28.38 -19.53
N PRO A 151 -24.39 27.12 -19.27
CA PRO A 151 -23.49 25.97 -19.33
C PRO A 151 -22.83 25.78 -20.72
N SER A 152 -21.50 25.74 -20.79
CA SER A 152 -20.77 25.41 -22.02
C SER A 152 -21.02 23.98 -22.48
N ALA A 153 -21.54 23.83 -23.71
CA ALA A 153 -21.77 22.52 -24.33
C ALA A 153 -20.49 21.67 -24.43
N ASN A 154 -19.33 22.29 -24.68
CA ASN A 154 -18.03 21.62 -24.72
C ASN A 154 -17.67 21.04 -23.33
N THR A 155 -17.80 21.85 -22.28
CA THR A 155 -17.53 21.42 -20.90
C THR A 155 -18.45 20.28 -20.47
N SER A 156 -19.73 20.35 -20.83
CA SER A 156 -20.70 19.27 -20.58
C SER A 156 -20.32 17.96 -21.27
N THR A 157 -19.81 18.03 -22.52
CA THR A 157 -19.34 16.84 -23.24
C THR A 157 -18.09 16.25 -22.59
N LYS A 158 -17.10 17.06 -22.23
CA LYS A 158 -15.89 16.60 -21.54
C LYS A 158 -16.22 15.93 -20.21
N LEU A 159 -17.12 16.53 -19.42
CA LEU A 159 -17.59 15.94 -18.16
C LEU A 159 -18.19 14.55 -18.38
N ARG A 160 -19.09 14.37 -19.36
CA ARG A 160 -19.69 13.06 -19.64
C ARG A 160 -18.67 12.01 -20.04
N LEU A 161 -17.67 12.38 -20.85
CA LEU A 161 -16.60 11.46 -21.25
C LEU A 161 -15.74 11.05 -20.05
N THR A 162 -15.31 12.01 -19.22
CA THR A 162 -14.59 11.73 -17.98
C THR A 162 -15.39 10.81 -17.06
N GLN A 163 -16.69 11.05 -16.89
CA GLN A 163 -17.58 10.20 -16.10
C GLN A 163 -17.75 8.80 -16.69
N SER A 164 -17.72 8.64 -18.01
CA SER A 164 -17.74 7.33 -18.65
C SER A 164 -16.49 6.53 -18.29
N LEU A 165 -15.31 7.14 -18.46
CA LEU A 165 -14.03 6.51 -18.12
C LEU A 165 -13.98 6.12 -16.65
N LEU A 166 -14.32 7.04 -15.74
CA LEU A 166 -14.32 6.75 -14.29
C LEU A 166 -15.26 5.59 -13.92
N ARG A 167 -16.44 5.51 -14.54
CA ARG A 167 -17.36 4.38 -14.31
C ARG A 167 -16.78 3.05 -14.78
N GLU A 168 -16.13 3.03 -15.96
CA GLU A 168 -15.47 1.82 -16.45
C GLU A 168 -14.29 1.40 -15.57
N MET A 169 -13.55 2.37 -15.05
CA MET A 169 -12.44 2.11 -14.12
C MET A 169 -12.93 1.54 -12.79
N ASP A 170 -13.95 2.16 -12.19
CA ASP A 170 -14.52 1.71 -10.92
C ASP A 170 -15.18 0.33 -11.06
N ALA A 171 -15.77 0.02 -12.22
CA ALA A 171 -16.36 -1.30 -12.51
C ALA A 171 -15.33 -2.43 -12.67
N ARG A 172 -14.05 -2.10 -12.93
CA ARG A 172 -12.97 -3.09 -13.08
C ARG A 172 -12.23 -3.37 -11.76
N ARG A 173 -12.54 -2.63 -10.69
CA ARG A 173 -11.97 -2.90 -9.37
C ARG A 173 -12.68 -4.14 -8.77
N PRO A 174 -11.95 -5.22 -8.45
CA PRO A 174 -12.52 -6.48 -7.97
C PRO A 174 -13.19 -6.38 -6.60
#